data_AF-B8G3N3-F1
#
_entry.id   AF-B8G3N3-F1
#
_cell.length_a   1.000
_cell.length_b   1.000
_cell.length_c   1.000
_cell.angle_alpha   90.00
_cell.angle_beta   90.00
_cell.angle_gamma   90.00
#
_symmetry.space_group_name_H-M   'P 1'
#
loop_
_entity.id
_entity.type
_entity.pdbx_description
1 polymer ?
#
loop_
_entity_poly.entity_id
_entity_poly.type
_entity_poly.pdbx_seq_one_letter_code
_entity_poly.pdbx_strand_id
1 'polypeptide(L)'
;MEAYQRQQFDLLLMMAVERFVERIVERCAGAETALDRLRTNPQGEGIWLDRFVTAVFQDFLLDNPAGACFVLQALSSRSLPALPAGKIAETLQTMARQAFAEVLVLRSEEALEQMTGYG
;
A
#
# COMPACT_ATOMS: atom_id res chain seq x y z
N MET A 1 15.53 -11.80 -1.80
CA MET A 1 15.83 -10.36 -1.93
C MET A 1 17.06 -10.06 -1.09
N GLU A 2 17.97 -9.24 -1.60
CA GLU A 2 19.19 -8.84 -0.88
C GLU A 2 18.87 -7.82 0.23
N ALA A 3 19.74 -7.70 1.25
CA ALA A 3 19.47 -6.84 2.40
C ALA A 3 19.26 -5.36 2.03
N TYR A 4 20.02 -4.83 1.07
CA TYR A 4 19.86 -3.44 0.62
C TYR A 4 18.54 -3.21 -0.13
N GLN A 5 18.09 -4.17 -0.93
CA GLN A 5 16.80 -4.11 -1.64
C GLN A 5 15.65 -4.13 -0.64
N ARG A 6 15.81 -4.91 0.43
CA ARG A 6 14.83 -4.94 1.51
C ARG A 6 14.73 -3.59 2.21
N GLN A 7 15.86 -2.98 2.54
CA GLN A 7 15.90 -1.63 3.11
C GLN A 7 15.27 -0.58 2.18
N GLN A 8 15.52 -0.67 0.86
CA GLN A 8 14.88 0.21 -0.12
C GLN A 8 13.37 0.05 -0.14
N PHE A 9 12.87 -1.19 -0.07
CA PHE A 9 11.43 -1.45 0.00
C PHE A 9 10.83 -0.92 1.30
N ASP A 10 11.50 -1.14 2.43
CA ASP A 10 11.02 -0.70 3.74
C ASP A 10 10.95 0.85 3.81
N LEU A 11 11.92 1.56 3.22
CA LEU A 11 11.89 3.03 3.08
C LEU A 11 10.73 3.50 2.19
N LEU A 12 10.52 2.84 1.05
CA LEU A 12 9.41 3.14 0.15
C LEU A 12 8.07 2.95 0.87
N LEU A 13 7.92 1.85 1.59
CA LEU A 13 6.71 1.55 2.35
C LEU A 13 6.47 2.59 3.45
N MET A 14 7.50 2.96 4.21
CA MET A 14 7.41 4.00 5.24
C MET A 14 6.90 5.32 4.66
N MET A 15 7.52 5.81 3.58
CA MET A 15 7.09 7.05 2.92
C MET A 15 5.66 6.95 2.37
N ALA A 16 5.27 5.80 1.83
CA ALA A 16 3.92 5.58 1.32
C ALA A 16 2.87 5.61 2.44
N VAL A 17 3.18 4.99 3.59
CA VAL A 17 2.30 5.01 4.78
C VAL A 17 2.14 6.43 5.30
N GLU A 18 3.24 7.15 5.53
CA GLU A 18 3.19 8.54 6.03
C GLU A 18 2.31 9.43 5.16
N ARG A 19 2.57 9.44 3.84
CA ARG A 19 1.80 10.23 2.87
C ARG A 19 0.33 9.81 2.78
N PHE A 20 0.06 8.51 2.91
CA PHE A 20 -1.31 8.01 2.85
C PHE A 20 -2.09 8.41 4.09
N VAL A 21 -1.52 8.19 5.28
CA VAL A 21 -2.10 8.53 6.59
C VAL A 21 -2.40 10.02 6.67
N GLU A 22 -1.42 10.88 6.38
CA GLU A 22 -1.60 12.34 6.37
C GLU A 22 -2.80 12.74 5.50
N ARG A 23 -2.84 12.23 4.27
CA ARG A 23 -3.88 12.53 3.29
C ARG A 23 -5.27 12.06 3.72
N ILE A 24 -5.40 10.87 4.30
CA ILE A 24 -6.72 10.36 4.73
C ILE A 24 -7.19 11.03 6.02
N VAL A 25 -6.28 11.42 6.92
CA VAL A 25 -6.61 12.19 8.13
C VAL A 25 -7.17 13.56 7.76
N GLU A 26 -6.51 14.28 6.85
CA GLU A 26 -7.00 15.58 6.36
C GLU A 26 -8.39 15.46 5.73
N ARG A 27 -8.60 14.44 4.90
CA ARG A 27 -9.85 14.25 4.15
C ARG A 27 -11.00 13.73 4.98
N CYS A 28 -10.72 12.89 5.97
CA CYS A 28 -11.72 12.33 6.88
C CYS A 28 -11.93 13.23 8.11
N ALA A 29 -11.27 14.39 8.16
CA ALA A 29 -11.33 15.36 9.26
C ALA A 29 -10.96 14.76 10.62
N GLY A 30 -9.96 13.88 10.66
CA GLY A 30 -9.42 13.29 11.89
C GLY A 30 -8.96 11.85 11.76
N ALA A 31 -8.08 11.43 12.68
CA ALA A 31 -7.48 10.09 12.69
C ALA A 31 -8.48 8.98 13.03
N GLU A 32 -9.39 9.20 13.99
CA GLU A 32 -10.42 8.23 14.36
C GLU A 32 -11.36 7.92 13.18
N THR A 33 -11.89 8.98 12.54
CA THR A 33 -12.76 8.84 11.37
C THR A 33 -12.03 8.18 10.20
N ALA A 34 -10.75 8.50 9.99
CA ALA A 34 -9.94 7.87 8.96
C ALA A 34 -9.74 6.38 9.23
N LEU A 35 -9.48 5.98 10.47
CA LEU A 35 -9.31 4.58 10.88
C LEU A 35 -10.60 3.77 10.70
N ASP A 36 -11.74 4.31 11.14
CA ASP A 36 -13.04 3.67 10.98
C ASP A 36 -13.40 3.45 9.50
N ARG A 37 -13.18 4.49 8.67
CA ARG A 37 -13.39 4.39 7.23
C ARG A 37 -12.43 3.44 6.54
N LEU A 38 -11.16 3.41 6.96
CA LEU A 38 -10.15 2.51 6.38
C LEU A 38 -10.53 1.04 6.63
N ARG A 39 -10.99 0.71 7.84
CA ARG A 39 -11.45 -0.65 8.18
C ARG A 39 -12.75 -1.03 7.49
N THR A 40 -13.66 -0.07 7.31
CA THR A 40 -14.99 -0.33 6.72
C THR A 40 -14.95 -0.41 5.20
N ASN A 41 -14.29 0.54 4.54
CA ASN A 41 -14.20 0.61 3.09
C ASN A 41 -12.91 1.34 2.64
N PRO A 42 -11.80 0.62 2.40
CA PRO A 42 -10.55 1.20 1.90
C PRO A 42 -10.67 1.88 0.53
N GLN A 43 -11.74 1.62 -0.23
CA GLN A 43 -12.04 2.29 -1.51
C GLN A 43 -13.10 3.40 -1.37
N GLY A 44 -13.47 3.73 -0.14
CA GLY A 44 -14.46 4.75 0.19
C GLY A 44 -13.99 6.17 -0.13
N GLU A 45 -14.95 7.10 -0.07
CA GLU A 45 -14.70 8.52 -0.27
C GLU A 45 -13.70 9.07 0.76
N GLY A 46 -12.67 9.75 0.25
CA GLY A 46 -11.56 10.27 1.06
C GLY A 46 -10.30 9.40 1.02
N ILE A 47 -10.43 8.09 0.83
CA ILE A 47 -9.32 7.13 0.90
C ILE A 47 -8.80 6.77 -0.50
N TRP A 48 -9.64 6.15 -1.34
CA TRP A 48 -9.30 5.68 -2.68
C TRP A 48 -7.94 4.97 -2.77
N LEU A 49 -7.77 3.90 -1.97
CA LEU A 49 -6.51 3.14 -1.85
C LEU A 49 -5.92 2.75 -3.21
N ASP A 50 -6.73 2.25 -4.15
CA ASP A 50 -6.22 1.79 -5.45
C ASP A 50 -5.61 2.92 -6.28
N ARG A 51 -6.20 4.12 -6.19
CA ARG A 51 -5.68 5.31 -6.88
C ARG A 51 -4.36 5.74 -6.26
N PHE A 52 -4.25 5.70 -4.94
CA PHE A 52 -3.02 6.02 -4.25
C PHE A 52 -1.91 5.02 -4.59
N VAL A 53 -2.19 3.72 -4.52
CA VAL A 53 -1.21 2.67 -4.86
C VAL A 53 -0.78 2.77 -6.31
N THR A 54 -1.71 3.05 -7.24
CA THR A 54 -1.36 3.27 -8.65
C THR A 54 -0.44 4.48 -8.82
N ALA A 55 -0.71 5.60 -8.13
CA ALA A 55 0.15 6.78 -8.16
C ALA A 55 1.54 6.50 -7.58
N VAL A 56 1.63 5.80 -6.43
CA VAL A 56 2.91 5.36 -5.85
C VAL A 56 3.69 4.51 -6.84
N PHE A 57 3.05 3.56 -7.52
CA PHE A 57 3.74 2.73 -8.49
C PHE A 57 4.28 3.55 -9.67
N GLN A 58 3.58 4.60 -10.10
CA GLN A 58 4.06 5.50 -11.14
C GLN A 58 5.20 6.40 -10.65
N ASP A 59 5.03 7.03 -9.49
CA ASP A 59 5.99 7.97 -8.91
C ASP A 59 7.34 7.32 -8.59
N PHE A 60 7.31 6.04 -8.17
CA PHE A 60 8.51 5.26 -7.83
C PHE A 60 8.99 4.36 -8.98
N LEU A 61 8.45 4.51 -10.20
CA LEU A 61 8.83 3.73 -11.39
C LEU A 61 8.71 2.21 -11.18
N LEU A 62 7.69 1.79 -10.43
CA LEU A 62 7.35 0.39 -10.17
C LEU A 62 6.32 -0.17 -11.18
N ASP A 63 5.80 0.66 -12.08
CA ASP A 63 4.78 0.33 -13.09
C ASP A 63 5.31 -0.47 -14.31
N ASN A 64 6.39 -1.23 -14.10
CA ASN A 64 6.98 -2.14 -15.07
C ASN A 64 7.22 -3.54 -14.46
N PRO A 65 7.53 -4.57 -15.26
CA PRO A 65 7.72 -5.94 -14.74
C PRO A 65 8.82 -6.06 -13.67
N ALA A 66 9.90 -5.28 -13.78
CA ALA A 66 11.00 -5.31 -12.81
C ALA A 66 10.56 -4.74 -11.45
N GLY A 67 9.85 -3.62 -11.46
CA GLY A 67 9.27 -3.01 -10.26
C GLY A 67 8.24 -3.91 -9.58
N ALA A 68 7.36 -4.55 -10.36
CA ALA A 68 6.41 -5.54 -9.83
C ALA A 68 7.14 -6.71 -9.16
N CYS A 69 8.17 -7.27 -9.80
CA CYS A 69 8.98 -8.32 -9.21
C CYS A 69 9.71 -7.87 -7.93
N PHE A 70 10.20 -6.63 -7.88
CA PHE A 70 10.81 -6.07 -6.67
C PHE A 70 9.84 -6.08 -5.48
N VAL A 71 8.62 -5.57 -5.67
CA VAL A 71 7.57 -5.58 -4.65
C VAL A 71 7.20 -7.01 -4.25
N LEU A 72 6.98 -7.89 -5.23
CA LEU A 72 6.60 -9.28 -4.98
C LEU A 72 7.69 -10.07 -4.25
N GLN A 73 8.97 -9.81 -4.53
CA GLN A 73 10.08 -10.42 -3.80
C GLN A 73 10.09 -9.99 -2.33
N ALA A 74 9.81 -8.71 -2.05
CA ALA A 74 9.71 -8.20 -0.68
C ALA A 74 8.52 -8.81 0.09
N LEU A 75 7.45 -9.16 -0.63
CA LEU A 75 6.20 -9.70 -0.06
C LEU A 75 6.03 -11.20 -0.31
N SER A 76 7.10 -11.91 -0.65
CA SER A 76 7.08 -13.32 -1.07
C SER A 76 6.53 -14.32 -0.03
N SER A 77 6.50 -13.94 1.25
CA SER A 77 5.91 -14.77 2.31
C SER A 77 4.38 -14.66 2.41
N ARG A 78 3.75 -13.72 1.70
CA ARG A 78 2.29 -13.52 1.73
C ARG A 78 1.60 -14.45 0.74
N SER A 79 0.42 -14.93 1.13
CA SER A 79 -0.46 -15.66 0.24
C SER A 79 -1.16 -14.68 -0.70
N LEU A 80 -1.19 -15.01 -1.98
CA LEU A 80 -1.96 -14.24 -2.95
C LEU A 80 -3.38 -14.82 -3.06
N PRO A 81 -4.40 -13.97 -3.27
CA PRO A 81 -5.69 -14.43 -3.75
C PRO A 81 -5.57 -14.99 -5.18
N ALA A 82 -6.70 -15.39 -5.77
CA ALA A 82 -6.73 -16.00 -7.10
C ALA A 82 -5.91 -15.21 -8.14
N LEU A 83 -5.12 -15.93 -8.93
CA LEU A 83 -4.26 -15.33 -9.96
C LEU A 83 -5.10 -14.68 -11.06
N PRO A 84 -4.86 -13.40 -11.39
CA PRO A 84 -5.57 -12.75 -12.48
C PRO A 84 -5.13 -13.34 -13.83
N ALA A 85 -6.11 -13.69 -14.66
CA ALA A 85 -5.88 -14.13 -16.02
C ALA A 85 -5.44 -12.97 -16.91
N GLY A 86 -4.40 -13.16 -17.73
CA GLY A 86 -3.90 -12.11 -18.61
C GLY A 86 -2.46 -12.32 -19.06
N LYS A 87 -1.85 -11.27 -19.60
CA LYS A 87 -0.42 -11.28 -19.93
C LYS A 87 0.41 -11.26 -18.65
N ILE A 88 1.56 -11.93 -18.67
CA ILE A 88 2.50 -12.00 -17.52
C ILE A 88 2.77 -10.61 -16.92
N ALA A 89 3.04 -9.60 -17.74
CA ALA A 89 3.31 -8.24 -17.28
C ALA A 89 2.12 -7.62 -16.52
N GLU A 90 0.90 -7.81 -17.02
CA GLU A 90 -0.33 -7.30 -16.40
C GLU A 90 -0.67 -8.05 -15.12
N THR A 91 -0.47 -9.38 -15.13
CA THR A 91 -0.65 -10.26 -13.97
C THR A 91 0.32 -9.88 -12.84
N LEU A 92 1.62 -9.72 -13.14
CA LEU A 92 2.63 -9.30 -12.16
C LEU A 92 2.30 -7.93 -11.56
N GLN A 93 1.91 -6.97 -12.38
CA GLN A 93 1.52 -5.63 -11.94
C GLN A 93 0.31 -5.66 -11.01
N THR A 94 -0.71 -6.42 -11.37
CA THR A 94 -1.92 -6.57 -10.56
C THR A 94 -1.60 -7.21 -9.21
N MET A 95 -0.82 -8.29 -9.21
CA MET A 95 -0.39 -8.97 -7.98
C MET A 95 0.43 -8.04 -7.09
N ALA A 96 1.38 -7.30 -7.66
CA ALA A 96 2.24 -6.40 -6.91
C ALA A 96 1.44 -5.27 -6.24
N ARG A 97 0.49 -4.66 -6.95
CA ARG A 97 -0.37 -3.60 -6.40
C ARG A 97 -1.28 -4.12 -5.30
N GLN A 98 -1.88 -5.29 -5.47
CA GLN A 98 -2.74 -5.91 -4.46
C GLN A 98 -1.95 -6.21 -3.18
N ALA A 99 -0.81 -6.90 -3.32
CA ALA A 99 0.04 -7.23 -2.18
C ALA A 99 0.55 -5.98 -1.46
N PHE A 100 0.93 -4.94 -2.21
CA PHE A 100 1.34 -3.67 -1.64
C PHE A 100 0.20 -2.94 -0.92
N ALA A 101 -0.99 -2.90 -1.53
CA ALA A 101 -2.18 -2.27 -0.95
C ALA A 101 -2.55 -2.88 0.40
N GLU A 102 -2.51 -4.21 0.52
CA GLU A 102 -2.78 -4.91 1.79
C GLU A 102 -1.77 -4.53 2.89
N VAL A 103 -0.49 -4.44 2.54
CA VAL A 103 0.56 -4.05 3.49
C VAL A 103 0.40 -2.58 3.88
N LEU A 104 0.10 -1.72 2.91
CA LEU A 104 -0.13 -0.31 3.13
C LEU A 104 -1.29 -0.07 4.09
N VAL A 105 -2.42 -0.78 3.91
CA VAL A 105 -3.57 -0.71 4.82
C VAL A 105 -3.15 -1.10 6.23
N LEU A 106 -2.54 -2.28 6.40
CA LEU A 106 -2.13 -2.78 7.73
C LEU A 106 -1.23 -1.77 8.46
N ARG A 107 -0.21 -1.24 7.77
CA ARG A 107 0.71 -0.26 8.36
C ARG A 107 0.06 1.09 8.62
N SER A 108 -0.91 1.48 7.81
CA SER A 108 -1.65 2.73 8.00
C SER A 108 -2.62 2.62 9.18
N GLU A 109 -3.25 1.45 9.38
CA GLU A 109 -4.05 1.17 10.58
C GLU A 109 -3.19 1.26 11.85
N GLU A 110 -2.03 0.60 11.87
CA GLU A 110 -1.08 0.68 12.99
C GLU A 110 -0.66 2.13 13.29
N ALA A 111 -0.37 2.93 12.26
CA ALA A 111 0.00 4.33 12.42
C ALA A 111 -1.15 5.20 12.96
N LEU A 112 -2.36 5.01 12.44
CA LEU A 112 -3.55 5.72 12.91
C LEU A 112 -3.92 5.35 14.34
N GLU A 113 -3.84 4.06 14.70
CA GLU A 113 -4.06 3.59 16.07
C GLU A 113 -3.10 4.26 17.05
N GLN A 114 -1.81 4.34 16.70
CA GLN A 114 -0.82 5.05 17.50
C GLN A 114 -1.20 6.53 17.67
N MET A 115 -1.62 7.21 16.60
CA MET A 115 -2.05 8.62 16.69
C MET A 115 -3.27 8.79 17.61
N THR A 116 -4.23 7.87 17.58
CA THR A 116 -5.43 7.93 18.42
C THR A 116 -5.19 7.52 19.88
N GLY A 117 -4.24 6.61 20.14
CA GLY A 117 -3.93 6.12 21.48
C GLY A 117 -3.18 7.13 22.37
N TYR A 118 -2.65 8.21 21.78
CA TYR A 118 -2.07 9.34 22.52
C TYR A 118 -3.04 10.52 22.70
N GLY A 119 -4.29 10.40 22.23
CA GLY A 119 -5.34 11.43 22.30
C GLY A 119 -6.14 11.42 23.60
#